data_AF-A0A1H3GEV1-F1
#
_entry.id   AF-A0A1H3GEV1-F1
#
_cell.length_a   1.000
_cell.length_b   1.000
_cell.length_c   1.000
_cell.angle_alpha   90.00
_cell.angle_beta   90.00
_cell.angle_gamma   90.00
#
_symmetry.space_group_name_H-M   'P 1'
#
loop_
_entity.id
_entity.type
_entity.pdbx_description
1 polymer ?
#
loop_
_entity_poly.entity_id
_entity_poly.type
_entity_poly.pdbx_seq_one_letter_code
_entity_poly.pdbx_strand_id
1 'polypeptide(L)'
;MRIDAYNQIAHIYSAHSTNKVYQSTRVNKGNDQFLISAFGRDYTVAKKAVSESQDVREDKVEYLRNQIQTGEYHVDPSDFASKLLDKIQSV
;
A
#
# COMPACT_ATOMS: atom_id res chain seq x y z
N MET A 1 52.11 -34.95 -51.75
CA MET A 1 50.83 -34.44 -51.22
C MET A 1 50.10 -35.56 -50.51
N ARG A 2 50.14 -35.58 -49.16
CA ARG A 2 49.39 -36.52 -48.30
C ARG A 2 48.95 -35.85 -46.98
N ILE A 3 48.82 -34.52 -46.98
CA ILE A 3 48.52 -33.73 -45.77
C ILE A 3 47.22 -32.93 -45.97
N ASP A 4 46.82 -32.65 -47.21
CA ASP A 4 45.63 -31.86 -47.52
C ASP A 4 44.30 -32.59 -47.24
N ALA A 5 44.28 -33.93 -47.33
CA ALA A 5 43.09 -34.74 -47.05
C ALA A 5 42.77 -34.83 -45.54
N TYR A 6 43.78 -34.74 -44.67
CA TYR A 6 43.59 -34.85 -43.22
C TYR A 6 42.94 -33.59 -42.64
N ASN A 7 43.27 -32.43 -43.21
CA ASN A 7 42.66 -31.16 -42.84
C ASN A 7 41.20 -31.05 -43.31
N GLN A 8 40.80 -31.72 -44.39
CA GLN A 8 39.39 -31.78 -44.82
C GLN A 8 38.52 -32.57 -43.83
N ILE A 9 39.03 -33.67 -43.28
CA ILE A 9 38.32 -34.47 -42.26
C ILE A 9 38.23 -33.69 -40.94
N ALA A 10 39.29 -32.98 -40.57
CA ALA A 10 39.26 -32.07 -39.43
C ALA A 10 38.19 -30.99 -39.58
N HIS A 11 37.99 -30.43 -40.78
CA HIS A 11 36.93 -29.45 -41.07
C HIS A 11 35.51 -30.03 -40.99
N ILE A 12 35.29 -31.27 -41.41
CA ILE A 12 33.98 -31.95 -41.31
C ILE A 12 33.59 -32.15 -39.84
N TYR A 13 34.57 -32.47 -38.98
CA TYR A 13 34.32 -32.66 -37.55
C TYR A 13 34.35 -31.37 -36.71
N SER A 14 35.07 -30.32 -37.16
CA SER A 14 35.22 -29.06 -36.40
C SER A 14 34.25 -27.94 -36.78
N ALA A 15 33.51 -28.07 -37.89
CA ALA A 15 32.52 -27.09 -38.31
C ALA A 15 31.09 -27.48 -37.93
N HIS A 16 30.84 -27.78 -36.66
CA HIS A 16 29.53 -27.50 -36.04
C HIS A 16 29.77 -26.86 -34.67
N SER A 17 30.46 -25.71 -34.69
CA SER A 17 30.27 -24.71 -33.66
C SER A 17 28.82 -24.25 -33.73
N THR A 18 27.93 -24.91 -33.00
CA THR A 18 26.61 -24.37 -32.68
C THR A 18 26.82 -23.27 -31.63
N ASN A 19 27.41 -22.16 -32.08
CA ASN A 19 27.41 -20.93 -31.33
C ASN A 19 25.97 -20.50 -31.13
N LYS A 20 25.58 -20.48 -29.85
CA LYS A 20 24.41 -19.80 -29.30
C LYS A 20 23.09 -20.21 -29.95
N VAL A 21 22.48 -21.26 -29.38
CA VAL A 21 21.02 -21.19 -29.17
C VAL A 21 20.83 -19.92 -28.36
N TYR A 22 20.32 -18.88 -29.02
CA TYR A 22 19.83 -17.65 -28.41
C TYR A 22 19.20 -18.02 -27.08
N GLN A 23 19.64 -17.39 -25.98
CA GLN A 23 18.88 -17.50 -24.74
C GLN A 23 17.44 -17.30 -25.14
N SER A 24 16.61 -18.34 -24.96
CA SER A 24 15.18 -18.19 -25.07
C SER A 24 14.90 -17.00 -24.18
N THR A 25 14.56 -15.87 -24.80
CA THR A 25 14.12 -14.68 -24.08
C THR A 25 13.16 -15.25 -23.07
N ARG A 26 13.44 -15.10 -21.77
CA ARG A 26 12.44 -15.43 -20.75
C ARG A 26 11.22 -14.70 -21.26
N VAL A 27 10.25 -15.45 -21.79
CA VAL A 27 8.94 -14.90 -22.10
C VAL A 27 8.53 -14.42 -20.74
N ASN A 28 8.63 -13.11 -20.56
CA ASN A 28 8.40 -12.45 -19.30
C ASN A 28 6.99 -12.91 -18.96
N LYS A 29 6.87 -13.88 -18.04
CA LYS A 29 5.61 -14.54 -17.73
C LYS A 29 4.71 -13.38 -17.37
N GLY A 30 3.82 -13.01 -18.31
CA GLY A 30 3.17 -11.71 -18.29
C GLY A 30 2.60 -11.56 -16.90
N ASN A 31 3.08 -10.56 -16.15
CA ASN A 31 2.56 -10.34 -14.82
C ASN A 31 1.06 -10.11 -15.02
N ASP A 32 0.21 -10.90 -14.36
CA ASP A 32 -1.23 -10.66 -14.40
C ASP A 32 -1.47 -9.26 -13.82
N GLN A 33 -1.82 -8.33 -14.70
CA GLN A 33 -2.08 -6.95 -14.30
C GLN A 33 -3.53 -6.85 -13.86
N PHE A 34 -3.74 -6.84 -12.54
CA PHE A 34 -5.03 -6.51 -11.97
C PHE A 34 -5.18 -4.99 -11.90
N LEU A 35 -6.02 -4.42 -12.76
CA LEU A 35 -6.37 -3.01 -12.74
C LEU A 35 -7.67 -2.81 -11.96
N ILE A 36 -7.57 -2.23 -10.75
CA ILE A 36 -8.75 -1.77 -10.02
C ILE A 36 -9.27 -0.52 -10.72
N SER A 37 -10.59 -0.42 -10.91
CA SER A 37 -11.20 0.81 -11.42
C SER A 37 -10.85 2.00 -10.51
N ALA A 38 -10.78 3.21 -11.07
CA ALA A 38 -10.54 4.41 -10.26
C ALA A 38 -11.53 4.50 -9.09
N PHE A 39 -12.81 4.28 -9.39
CA PHE A 39 -13.88 4.24 -8.39
C PHE A 39 -13.66 3.20 -7.28
N GLY A 40 -13.17 1.99 -7.60
CA GLY A 40 -12.90 0.96 -6.61
C GLY A 40 -11.79 1.35 -5.64
N ARG A 41 -10.75 2.04 -6.12
CA ARG A 41 -9.70 2.59 -5.26
C ARG A 41 -10.26 3.67 -4.35
N ASP A 42 -10.98 4.64 -4.92
CA ASP A 42 -11.55 5.76 -4.18
C ASP A 42 -12.50 5.27 -3.08
N TYR A 43 -13.29 4.24 -3.37
CA TYR A 43 -14.17 3.61 -2.39
C TYR A 43 -13.41 3.01 -1.20
N THR A 44 -12.30 2.31 -1.44
CA THR A 44 -11.50 1.76 -0.34
C THR A 44 -10.88 2.84 0.54
N VAL A 45 -10.44 3.95 -0.06
CA VAL A 45 -9.90 5.11 0.67
C VAL A 45 -11.00 5.77 1.50
N ALA A 46 -12.17 6.02 0.91
CA ALA A 46 -13.31 6.59 1.62
C ALA A 46 -13.77 5.69 2.79
N LYS A 47 -13.88 4.37 2.57
CA LYS A 47 -14.25 3.42 3.62
C LYS A 47 -13.25 3.43 4.77
N LYS A 48 -11.96 3.47 4.46
CA LYS A 48 -10.89 3.57 5.46
C LYS A 48 -11.01 4.88 6.25
N ALA A 49 -11.18 6.01 5.57
CA ALA A 49 -11.34 7.31 6.20
C ALA A 49 -12.54 7.37 7.16
N VAL A 50 -13.67 6.76 6.78
CA VAL A 50 -14.85 6.67 7.66
C VAL A 50 -14.57 5.78 8.88
N SER A 51 -13.87 4.65 8.72
CA SER A 51 -13.53 3.78 9.84
C SER A 51 -12.48 4.35 10.79
N GLU A 52 -11.58 5.19 10.29
CA GLU A 52 -10.56 5.89 11.09
C GLU A 52 -11.11 7.18 11.73
N SER A 53 -12.24 7.67 11.23
CA SER A 53 -12.92 8.81 11.82
C SER A 53 -13.35 8.46 13.24
N GLN A 54 -13.01 9.33 14.19
CA GLN A 54 -13.47 9.17 15.56
C GLN A 54 -14.99 9.29 15.59
N ASP A 55 -15.65 8.44 16.37
CA ASP A 55 -17.09 8.52 16.62
C ASP A 55 -17.40 9.77 17.45
N VAL A 56 -17.43 10.92 16.76
CA VAL A 56 -17.74 12.22 17.34
C VAL A 56 -19.21 12.50 17.17
N ARG A 57 -19.82 12.87 18.29
CA ARG A 57 -21.21 13.29 18.36
C ARG A 57 -21.33 14.76 17.99
N GLU A 58 -21.36 15.03 16.68
CA GLU A 58 -21.41 16.39 16.14
C GLU A 58 -22.59 17.20 16.71
N ASP A 59 -23.74 16.54 16.92
CA ASP A 59 -24.92 17.11 17.60
C ASP A 59 -24.58 17.74 18.96
N LYS A 60 -23.79 17.03 19.77
CA LYS A 60 -23.37 17.50 21.10
C LYS A 60 -22.27 18.56 21.01
N VAL A 61 -21.35 18.42 20.06
CA VAL A 61 -20.25 19.37 19.87
C VAL A 61 -20.81 20.73 19.47
N GLU A 62 -21.74 20.77 18.52
CA GLU A 62 -22.41 22.01 18.10
C GLU A 62 -23.21 22.64 19.25
N TYR A 63 -23.94 21.83 20.03
CA TYR A 63 -24.65 22.31 21.21
C TYR A 63 -23.71 22.99 22.22
N LEU A 64 -22.62 22.30 22.60
CA LEU A 64 -21.64 22.86 23.54
C LEU A 64 -20.94 24.09 22.96
N ARG A 65 -20.61 24.08 21.66
CA ARG A 65 -20.02 25.23 20.98
C ARG A 65 -20.92 26.46 21.08
N ASN A 66 -22.22 26.29 20.85
CA ASN A 66 -23.19 27.38 20.98
C ASN A 66 -23.23 27.92 22.41
N GLN A 67 -23.25 27.05 23.43
CA GLN A 67 -23.22 27.48 24.83
C GLN A 67 -21.95 28.25 25.19
N ILE A 68 -20.79 27.84 24.65
CA ILE A 68 -19.52 28.56 24.83
C ILE A 68 -19.60 29.94 24.15
N GLN A 69 -20.13 30.02 22.93
CA GLN A 69 -20.27 31.29 22.19
C GLN A 69 -21.23 32.27 22.87
N THR A 70 -22.32 31.78 23.47
CA THR A 70 -23.27 32.62 24.20
C THR A 70 -22.80 32.97 25.61
N GLY A 71 -21.68 32.41 26.08
CA GLY A 71 -21.15 32.61 27.43
C GLY A 71 -21.91 31.86 28.52
N GLU A 72 -22.81 30.96 28.14
CA GLU A 72 -23.63 30.13 29.06
C GLU A 72 -22.88 28.87 29.54
N TYR A 73 -21.70 28.61 28.99
CA TYR A 73 -20.84 27.50 29.41
C TYR A 73 -19.90 27.95 30.53
N HIS A 74 -20.23 27.57 31.78
CA HIS A 74 -19.38 27.81 32.95
C HIS A 74 -18.63 26.55 33.36
N VAL A 75 -17.36 26.69 33.73
CA VAL A 75 -16.53 25.59 34.24
C VAL A 75 -15.98 25.99 35.59
N ASP A 76 -16.45 25.31 36.63
CA ASP A 76 -15.96 25.52 37.98
C ASP A 76 -14.70 24.69 38.26
N PRO A 77 -13.74 25.20 39.05
CA PRO A 77 -12.54 24.45 39.45
C PRO A 77 -12.87 23.14 40.20
N SER A 78 -14.00 23.08 40.91
CA SER A 78 -14.48 21.87 41.58
C SER A 78 -14.86 20.77 40.60
N ASP A 79 -15.56 21.12 39.52
CA ASP A 79 -16.02 20.17 38.51
C ASP A 79 -14.84 19.54 37.78
N PHE A 80 -13.81 20.35 37.52
CA PHE A 80 -12.55 19.87 36.97
C PHE A 80 -11.87 18.86 37.90
N ALA A 81 -11.79 19.16 39.20
CA ALA A 81 -11.20 18.26 40.20
C ALA A 81 -11.97 16.93 40.31
N SER A 82 -13.30 16.98 40.27
CA SER A 82 -14.15 15.77 40.25
C SER A 82 -13.88 14.92 39.01
N LYS A 83 -13.82 15.51 37.81
CA LYS A 83 -13.52 14.77 36.57
C LYS A 83 -12.11 14.18 36.55
N LEU A 84 -11.15 14.86 37.15
CA LEU A 84 -9.80 14.34 37.31
C LEU A 84 -9.78 13.12 38.23
N LEU A 85 -10.53 13.15 39.34
CA LEU A 85 -10.64 12.01 40.24
C LEU A 85 -11.34 10.82 39.58
N ASP A 86 -12.46 11.05 38.89
CA ASP A 86 -13.19 10.02 38.12
C ASP A 86 -12.25 9.31 37.13
N LYS A 87 -11.41 10.08 36.43
CA LYS A 87 -10.44 9.54 35.47
C LYS A 87 -9.36 8.68 36.15
N ILE A 88 -8.90 9.06 37.35
CA ILE A 88 -7.90 8.30 38.09
C ILE A 88 -8.49 7.01 38.66
N GLN A 89 -9.76 7.03 39.09
CA GLN A 89 -10.46 5.86 39.65
C GLN A 89 -10.96 4.87 38.60
N SER A 90 -11.17 5.34 37.36
CA SER A 90 -11.58 4.49 36.23
C SER A 90 -10.41 3.74 35.57
N VAL A 91 -9.17 3.90 36.06
CA VAL A 91 -7.98 3.13 35.69
C VAL A 91 -7.84 1.94 36.62
#